data_AF-A0A9P0JVK4-F1
#
_entry.id   AF-A0A9P0JVK4-F1
#
_cell.length_a   1.000
_cell.length_b   1.000
_cell.length_c   1.000
_cell.angle_alpha   90.00
_cell.angle_beta   90.00
_cell.angle_gamma   90.00
#
_symmetry.space_group_name_H-M   'P 1'
#
loop_
_entity.id
_entity.type
_entity.pdbx_description
1 polymer ?
#
loop_
_entity_poly.entity_id
_entity_poly.type
_entity_poly.pdbx_seq_one_letter_code
_entity_poly.pdbx_strand_id
1 'polypeptide(L)'
;MNRHHVEKILYLCYPICVYLILFGFQIHPAFELVQWTSPLPPLHACSTNPKDIRKEAEQLIINFNNRIKVMLFSAIVNAYYAGFIPVCFAQSALFYDVLWASQHILFIFESSFLALSEYVLSLRFYDILHRSALHVGSWEKIETSKSMLLVNSAWKDEVLWPRGTLVKYGKDVWRATGDCNSCEPGNSGLSKFYCLFKNPTLIIAVQFVIHLATVLYQLYLLVCRLYWYKIFSLVFVLFYNYCIIYKMTRGYFICSGIYKEEEEMHKKNNMR
;
A
#
# COMPACT_ATOMS: atom_id res chain seq x y z
N MET A 1 45.62 -11.93 1.33
CA MET A 1 44.64 -12.64 0.46
C MET A 1 43.34 -13.08 1.15
N ASN A 2 43.24 -13.19 2.48
CA ASN A 2 42.00 -13.70 3.14
C ASN A 2 40.88 -12.66 3.42
N ARG A 3 41.13 -11.35 3.36
CA ARG A 3 40.12 -10.34 3.70
C ARG A 3 38.94 -10.28 2.72
N HIS A 4 39.21 -10.39 1.42
CA HIS A 4 38.17 -10.31 0.38
C HIS A 4 37.15 -11.44 0.41
N HIS A 5 37.51 -12.62 0.94
CA HIS A 5 36.56 -13.73 1.06
C HIS A 5 35.54 -13.49 2.19
N VAL A 6 35.99 -12.93 3.32
CA VAL A 6 35.11 -12.61 4.45
C VAL A 6 34.17 -11.45 4.11
N GLU A 7 34.68 -10.41 3.44
CA GLU A 7 33.86 -9.28 2.96
C GLU A 7 32.73 -9.75 2.02
N LYS A 8 33.03 -10.67 1.10
CA LYS A 8 32.04 -11.25 0.17
C LYS A 8 30.97 -12.09 0.88
N ILE A 9 31.35 -12.86 1.88
CA ILE A 9 30.41 -13.63 2.71
C ILE A 9 29.49 -12.68 3.49
N LEU A 10 30.02 -11.57 4.03
CA LEU A 10 29.23 -10.58 4.74
C LEU A 10 28.20 -9.88 3.85
N TYR A 11 28.53 -9.57 2.58
CA TYR A 11 27.55 -9.03 1.63
C TYR A 11 26.39 -10.00 1.39
N LEU A 12 26.67 -11.30 1.20
CA LEU A 12 25.63 -12.31 1.00
C LEU A 12 24.66 -12.41 2.19
N CYS A 13 25.14 -12.19 3.42
CA CYS A 13 24.34 -12.31 4.64
C CYS A 13 23.65 -10.99 5.07
N TYR A 14 23.96 -9.85 4.46
CA TYR A 14 23.44 -8.55 4.90
C TYR A 14 21.90 -8.47 4.95
N PRO A 15 21.14 -9.04 3.98
CA PRO A 15 19.68 -9.06 4.05
C PRO A 15 19.11 -9.84 5.24
N ILE A 16 19.87 -10.78 5.83
CA ILE A 16 19.48 -11.52 7.04
C ILE A 16 19.46 -10.56 8.24
N CYS A 17 20.45 -9.68 8.37
CA CYS A 17 20.47 -8.67 9.42
C CYS A 17 19.28 -7.69 9.28
N VAL A 18 18.97 -7.27 8.04
CA VAL A 18 17.81 -6.41 7.77
C VAL A 18 16.50 -7.13 8.10
N TYR A 19 16.39 -8.42 7.79
CA TYR A 19 15.24 -9.24 8.16
C TYR A 19 15.04 -9.28 9.68
N LEU A 20 16.10 -9.54 10.44
CA LEU A 20 16.04 -9.61 11.90
C LEU A 20 15.62 -8.28 12.54
N ILE A 21 15.99 -7.14 11.94
CA ILE A 21 15.57 -5.81 12.42
C ILE A 21 14.08 -5.58 12.14
N LEU A 22 13.57 -5.99 10.98
CA LEU A 22 12.20 -5.70 10.55
C LEU A 22 11.15 -6.68 11.10
N PHE A 23 11.50 -7.96 11.20
CA PHE A 23 10.61 -9.07 11.58
C PHE A 23 11.00 -9.74 12.91
N GLY A 24 12.11 -9.33 13.53
CA GLY A 24 12.61 -9.98 14.74
C GLY A 24 13.12 -11.40 14.46
N PHE A 25 13.07 -12.25 15.48
CA PHE A 25 13.47 -13.67 15.40
C PHE A 25 12.36 -14.58 14.84
N GLN A 26 11.25 -14.02 14.38
CA GLN A 26 10.15 -14.81 13.81
C GLN A 26 10.47 -15.14 12.35
N ILE A 27 10.75 -16.41 12.08
CA ILE A 27 10.98 -16.90 10.71
C ILE A 27 9.62 -17.15 10.09
N HIS A 28 9.21 -16.28 9.18
CA HIS A 28 8.03 -16.49 8.35
C HIS A 28 8.43 -17.28 7.10
N PRO A 29 7.62 -18.25 6.64
CA PRO A 29 7.86 -18.94 5.40
C PRO A 29 7.97 -17.93 4.23
N ALA A 30 9.13 -17.88 3.59
CA ALA A 30 9.49 -16.86 2.61
C ALA A 30 8.56 -16.78 1.38
N PHE A 31 7.81 -17.86 1.11
CA PHE A 31 6.87 -17.95 0.00
C PHE A 31 5.43 -17.61 0.39
N GLU A 32 5.10 -17.56 1.68
CA GLU A 32 3.81 -17.09 2.17
C GLU A 32 3.84 -15.57 2.37
N LEU A 33 3.82 -14.84 1.27
CA LEU A 33 3.76 -13.37 1.28
C LEU A 33 2.44 -12.82 1.85
N VAL A 34 1.43 -13.69 1.99
CA VAL A 34 0.09 -13.35 2.45
C VAL A 34 -0.20 -14.15 3.72
N GLN A 35 0.08 -13.52 4.87
CA GLN A 35 -0.31 -14.05 6.17
C GLN A 35 -1.39 -13.15 6.78
N TRP A 36 -2.41 -13.78 7.31
CA TRP A 36 -3.48 -13.13 8.03
C TRP A 36 -3.18 -13.23 9.52
N THR A 37 -3.44 -12.17 10.27
CA THR A 37 -3.40 -12.22 11.75
C THR A 37 -4.45 -13.17 12.32
N SER A 38 -5.48 -13.52 11.54
CA SER A 38 -6.52 -14.49 11.85
C SER A 38 -6.33 -15.81 11.08
N PRO A 39 -6.74 -16.96 11.65
CA PRO A 39 -6.64 -18.27 10.97
C PRO A 39 -7.52 -18.40 9.72
N LEU A 40 -8.51 -17.50 9.56
CA LEU A 40 -9.37 -17.40 8.37
C LEU A 40 -9.09 -16.09 7.63
N PRO A 41 -9.16 -16.07 6.29
CA PRO A 41 -9.11 -14.83 5.54
C PRO A 41 -10.27 -13.93 6.01
N PRO A 42 -10.03 -12.64 6.28
CA PRO A 42 -11.07 -11.73 6.71
C PRO A 42 -12.09 -11.62 5.57
N LEU A 43 -13.26 -12.18 5.82
CA LEU A 43 -14.47 -11.80 5.13
C LEU A 43 -14.98 -10.57 5.86
N HIS A 44 -15.20 -9.48 5.12
CA HIS A 44 -15.85 -8.32 5.71
C HIS A 44 -17.21 -8.75 6.23
N ALA A 45 -17.41 -8.61 7.55
CA ALA A 45 -18.68 -8.88 8.19
C ALA A 45 -19.34 -7.54 8.44
N CYS A 46 -20.39 -7.21 7.67
CA CYS A 46 -21.20 -6.03 7.92
C CYS A 46 -21.90 -6.16 9.28
N SER A 47 -21.20 -5.74 10.34
CA SER A 47 -21.71 -5.72 11.70
C SER A 47 -22.43 -4.41 11.98
N THR A 48 -23.50 -4.45 12.76
CA THR A 48 -24.19 -3.26 13.27
C THR A 48 -23.60 -2.78 14.59
N ASN A 49 -22.64 -3.50 15.17
CA ASN A 49 -22.01 -3.17 16.45
C ASN A 49 -20.74 -2.32 16.25
N PRO A 50 -20.71 -1.06 16.76
CA PRO A 50 -19.55 -0.17 16.63
C PRO A 50 -18.24 -0.72 17.19
N LYS A 51 -18.31 -1.55 18.25
CA LYS A 51 -17.12 -2.16 18.87
C LYS A 51 -16.47 -3.18 17.94
N ASP A 52 -17.26 -3.95 17.22
CA ASP A 52 -16.75 -4.97 16.31
C ASP A 52 -16.19 -4.34 15.03
N ILE A 53 -16.85 -3.30 14.49
CA ILE A 53 -16.36 -2.54 13.32
C ILE A 53 -14.96 -1.95 13.60
N ARG A 54 -14.77 -1.34 14.77
CA ARG A 54 -13.46 -0.75 15.13
C ARG A 54 -12.38 -1.82 15.28
N LYS A 55 -12.67 -2.94 15.95
CA LYS A 55 -11.74 -4.05 16.08
C LYS A 55 -11.35 -4.63 14.73
N GLU A 56 -12.31 -4.80 13.82
CA GLU A 56 -12.05 -5.26 12.45
C GLU A 56 -11.12 -4.28 11.72
N ALA A 57 -11.42 -2.97 11.76
CA ALA A 57 -10.61 -1.95 11.12
C ALA A 57 -9.18 -1.91 11.66
N GLU A 58 -9.00 -2.02 12.98
CA GLU A 58 -7.67 -2.09 13.61
C GLU A 58 -6.89 -3.34 13.15
N GLN A 59 -7.55 -4.50 13.07
CA GLN A 59 -6.94 -5.72 12.53
C GLN A 59 -6.55 -5.56 11.05
N LEU A 60 -7.40 -4.91 10.24
CA LEU A 60 -7.13 -4.64 8.83
C LEU A 60 -5.96 -3.66 8.65
N ILE A 61 -5.84 -2.64 9.49
CA ILE A 61 -4.68 -1.72 9.51
C ILE A 61 -3.39 -2.49 9.79
N ILE A 62 -3.40 -3.36 10.81
CA ILE A 62 -2.24 -4.19 11.16
C ILE A 62 -1.87 -5.12 9.99
N ASN A 63 -2.86 -5.80 9.39
CA ASN A 63 -2.67 -6.67 8.23
C ASN A 63 -2.10 -5.90 7.03
N PHE A 64 -2.63 -4.72 6.73
CA PHE A 64 -2.14 -3.86 5.65
C PHE A 64 -0.67 -3.47 5.89
N ASN A 65 -0.34 -2.98 7.09
CA ASN A 65 1.02 -2.59 7.44
C ASN A 65 2.01 -3.76 7.35
N ASN A 66 1.62 -4.96 7.78
CA ASN A 66 2.45 -6.16 7.67
C ASN A 66 2.68 -6.54 6.20
N ARG A 67 1.66 -6.45 5.35
CA ARG A 67 1.80 -6.69 3.90
C ARG A 67 2.74 -5.69 3.23
N ILE A 68 2.64 -4.40 3.58
CA ILE A 68 3.56 -3.38 3.06
C ILE A 68 5.01 -3.67 3.47
N LYS A 69 5.24 -4.05 4.74
CA LYS A 69 6.59 -4.42 5.22
C LYS A 69 7.17 -5.60 4.44
N VAL A 70 6.39 -6.67 4.27
CA VAL A 70 6.80 -7.87 3.53
C VAL A 70 7.10 -7.52 2.07
N MET A 71 6.20 -6.80 1.40
CA MET A 71 6.40 -6.34 0.02
C MET A 71 7.68 -5.52 -0.13
N LEU A 72 7.91 -4.53 0.75
CA LEU A 72 9.08 -3.67 0.69
C LEU A 72 10.36 -4.48 0.92
N PHE A 73 10.37 -5.36 1.92
CA PHE A 73 11.52 -6.22 2.21
C PHE A 73 11.84 -7.14 1.02
N SER A 74 10.85 -7.85 0.48
CA SER A 74 11.03 -8.73 -0.67
C SER A 74 11.52 -7.98 -1.91
N ALA A 75 11.03 -6.76 -2.16
CA ALA A 75 11.52 -5.93 -3.26
C ALA A 75 12.99 -5.50 -3.07
N ILE A 76 13.38 -5.13 -1.85
CA ILE A 76 14.78 -4.80 -1.52
C ILE A 76 15.68 -6.02 -1.71
N VAL A 77 15.26 -7.19 -1.21
CA VAL A 77 16.01 -8.45 -1.35
C VAL A 77 16.23 -8.80 -2.82
N ASN A 78 15.19 -8.66 -3.65
CA ASN A 78 15.29 -8.89 -5.09
C ASN A 78 16.28 -7.92 -5.75
N ALA A 79 16.17 -6.62 -5.47
CA ALA A 79 17.10 -5.63 -6.01
C ALA A 79 18.54 -5.85 -5.53
N TYR A 80 18.70 -6.30 -4.29
CA TYR A 80 19.99 -6.59 -3.69
C TYR A 80 20.68 -7.77 -4.37
N TYR A 81 20.02 -8.93 -4.46
CA TYR A 81 20.63 -10.13 -5.03
C TYR A 81 20.69 -10.12 -6.55
N ALA A 82 19.68 -9.59 -7.24
CA ALA A 82 19.65 -9.57 -8.70
C ALA A 82 20.44 -8.38 -9.29
N GLY A 83 20.55 -7.27 -8.56
CA GLY A 83 21.19 -6.05 -9.05
C GLY A 83 22.52 -5.73 -8.37
N PHE A 84 22.53 -5.59 -7.05
CA PHE A 84 23.69 -5.10 -6.31
C PHE A 84 24.83 -6.14 -6.15
N ILE A 85 24.50 -7.39 -5.84
CA ILE A 85 25.49 -8.45 -5.62
C ILE A 85 26.38 -8.70 -6.86
N PRO A 86 25.85 -8.82 -8.09
CA PRO A 86 26.68 -8.96 -9.29
C PRO A 86 27.72 -7.83 -9.43
N VAL A 87 27.38 -6.61 -9.01
CA VAL A 87 28.24 -5.44 -9.06
C VAL A 87 29.37 -5.53 -8.03
N CYS A 88 29.09 -5.98 -6.81
CA CYS A 88 30.10 -6.17 -5.77
C CYS A 88 31.07 -7.32 -6.06
N PHE A 89 30.61 -8.33 -6.82
CA PHE A 89 31.41 -9.48 -7.20
C PHE A 89 32.10 -9.33 -8.56
N ALA A 90 31.87 -8.20 -9.25
CA ALA A 90 32.54 -7.87 -10.50
C ALA A 90 34.07 -7.84 -10.31
N GLN A 91 34.80 -8.28 -11.34
CA GLN A 91 36.26 -8.26 -11.33
C GLN A 91 36.75 -6.81 -11.34
N SER A 92 37.82 -6.49 -10.59
CA SER A 92 38.36 -5.13 -10.48
C SER A 92 38.87 -4.55 -11.81
N ALA A 93 39.08 -5.39 -12.83
CA ALA A 93 39.47 -4.98 -14.18
C ALA A 93 38.27 -4.59 -15.08
N LEU A 94 37.03 -4.83 -14.63
CA LEU A 94 35.82 -4.51 -15.39
C LEU A 94 35.41 -3.07 -15.11
N PHE A 95 35.63 -2.19 -16.09
CA PHE A 95 35.10 -0.83 -16.05
C PHE A 95 33.63 -0.84 -16.50
N TYR A 96 32.72 -0.53 -15.59
CA TYR A 96 31.30 -0.38 -15.88
C TYR A 96 30.80 0.99 -15.44
N ASP A 97 29.70 1.40 -16.05
CA ASP A 97 29.03 2.66 -15.74
C ASP A 97 28.21 2.50 -14.44
N VAL A 98 28.70 3.12 -13.37
CA VAL A 98 28.08 3.05 -12.03
C VAL A 98 26.69 3.70 -12.02
N LEU A 99 26.48 4.77 -12.80
CA LEU A 99 25.18 5.43 -12.90
C LEU A 99 24.17 4.53 -13.61
N TRP A 100 24.61 3.82 -14.64
CA TRP A 100 23.77 2.83 -15.31
C TRP A 100 23.40 1.67 -14.38
N ALA A 101 24.38 1.12 -13.67
CA ALA A 101 24.17 0.02 -12.75
C ALA A 101 23.20 0.40 -11.61
N SER A 102 23.36 1.61 -11.05
CA SER A 102 22.45 2.11 -9.99
C SER A 102 21.02 2.32 -10.50
N GLN A 103 20.85 2.88 -11.70
CA GLN A 103 19.54 3.01 -12.35
C GLN A 103 18.89 1.64 -12.56
N HIS A 104 19.66 0.63 -13.00
CA HIS A 104 19.13 -0.71 -13.23
C HIS A 104 18.67 -1.39 -11.93
N ILE A 105 19.40 -1.21 -10.83
CA ILE A 105 19.00 -1.68 -9.50
C ILE A 105 17.66 -1.04 -9.08
N LEU A 106 17.48 0.25 -9.33
CA LEU A 106 16.21 0.94 -9.05
C LEU A 106 15.06 0.37 -9.89
N PHE A 107 15.29 0.07 -11.17
CA PHE A 107 14.28 -0.57 -12.01
C PHE A 107 13.89 -1.94 -11.48
N ILE A 108 14.85 -2.77 -11.06
CA ILE A 108 14.57 -4.09 -10.48
C ILE A 108 13.75 -3.95 -9.20
N PHE A 109 14.12 -3.00 -8.33
CA PHE A 109 13.40 -2.71 -7.09
C PHE A 109 11.95 -2.32 -7.37
N GLU A 110 11.73 -1.31 -8.22
CA GLU A 110 10.40 -0.79 -8.53
C GLU A 110 9.51 -1.85 -9.20
N SER A 111 10.06 -2.56 -10.20
CA SER A 111 9.36 -3.62 -10.92
C SER A 111 8.94 -4.75 -9.97
N SER A 112 9.85 -5.15 -9.07
CA SER A 112 9.55 -6.16 -8.05
C SER A 112 8.49 -5.68 -7.06
N PHE A 113 8.60 -4.44 -6.59
CA PHE A 113 7.65 -3.84 -5.64
C PHE A 113 6.23 -3.82 -6.22
N LEU A 114 6.07 -3.38 -7.47
CA LEU A 114 4.76 -3.28 -8.12
C LEU A 114 4.17 -4.64 -8.46
N ALA A 115 4.99 -5.60 -8.91
CA ALA A 115 4.56 -6.98 -9.10
C ALA A 115 4.06 -7.62 -7.79
N LEU A 116 4.78 -7.38 -6.69
CA LEU A 116 4.40 -7.85 -5.36
C LEU A 116 3.15 -7.13 -4.85
N SER A 117 2.98 -5.83 -5.13
CA SER A 117 1.78 -5.08 -4.77
C SER A 117 0.53 -5.71 -5.39
N GLU A 118 0.55 -6.01 -6.68
CA GLU A 118 -0.58 -6.65 -7.37
C GLU A 118 -0.92 -8.02 -6.77
N TYR A 119 0.10 -8.78 -6.36
CA TYR A 119 -0.08 -10.11 -5.78
C TYR A 119 -0.59 -10.05 -4.32
N VAL A 120 0.05 -9.25 -3.47
CA VAL A 120 -0.22 -9.19 -2.03
C VAL A 120 -1.43 -8.31 -1.71
N LEU A 121 -1.64 -7.22 -2.46
CA LEU A 121 -2.77 -6.30 -2.34
C LEU A 121 -3.77 -6.55 -3.48
N SER A 122 -4.31 -7.76 -3.54
CA SER A 122 -5.35 -8.09 -4.52
C SER A 122 -6.54 -7.12 -4.47
N LEU A 123 -7.24 -6.94 -5.60
CA LEU A 123 -8.45 -6.08 -5.67
C LEU A 123 -9.50 -6.45 -4.62
N ARG A 124 -9.65 -7.74 -4.30
CA ARG A 124 -10.54 -8.21 -3.23
C ARG A 124 -10.13 -7.67 -1.85
N PHE A 125 -8.84 -7.53 -1.59
CA PHE A 125 -8.35 -6.98 -0.33
C PHE A 125 -8.63 -5.47 -0.26
N TYR A 126 -8.45 -4.74 -1.36
CA TYR A 126 -8.87 -3.33 -1.44
C TYR A 126 -10.37 -3.16 -1.20
N ASP A 127 -11.21 -4.05 -1.71
CA ASP A 127 -12.66 -4.04 -1.45
C ASP A 127 -13.00 -4.22 0.03
N ILE A 128 -12.36 -5.18 0.71
CA ILE A 128 -12.53 -5.39 2.15
C ILE A 128 -12.13 -4.13 2.94
N LEU A 129 -10.99 -3.51 2.58
CA LEU A 129 -10.52 -2.28 3.22
C LEU A 129 -11.48 -1.11 2.99
N HIS A 130 -12.00 -0.97 1.77
CA HIS A 130 -12.95 0.05 1.41
C HIS A 130 -14.27 -0.09 2.18
N ARG A 131 -14.88 -1.29 2.19
CA ARG A 131 -16.12 -1.56 2.92
C ARG A 131 -15.97 -1.31 4.43
N SER A 132 -14.88 -1.79 5.02
CA SER A 132 -14.58 -1.51 6.42
C SER A 132 -14.41 0.00 6.67
N ALA A 133 -13.72 0.72 5.79
CA ALA A 133 -13.56 2.17 5.91
C ALA A 133 -14.91 2.91 5.90
N LEU A 134 -15.83 2.54 5.01
CA LEU A 134 -17.18 3.14 4.98
C LEU A 134 -17.94 2.96 6.30
N HIS A 135 -17.77 1.83 6.99
CA HIS A 135 -18.38 1.59 8.31
C HIS A 135 -17.68 2.31 9.47
N VAL A 136 -16.38 2.59 9.34
CA VAL A 136 -15.60 3.35 10.33
C VAL A 136 -15.99 4.82 10.33
N GLY A 137 -16.07 5.43 9.13
CA GLY A 137 -16.32 6.85 8.96
C GLY A 137 -15.18 7.73 9.49
N SER A 138 -15.41 9.05 9.55
CA SER A 138 -14.45 10.00 10.10
C SER A 138 -15.13 11.25 10.67
N TRP A 139 -14.40 11.95 11.53
CA TRP A 139 -14.86 13.13 12.24
C TRP A 139 -14.12 14.38 11.79
N GLU A 140 -14.87 15.44 11.55
CA GLU A 140 -14.34 16.78 11.27
C GLU A 140 -14.48 17.65 12.53
N LYS A 141 -13.37 18.25 12.98
CA LYS A 141 -13.37 19.15 14.13
C LYS A 141 -13.99 20.49 13.73
N ILE A 142 -15.01 20.93 14.46
CA ILE A 142 -15.59 22.27 14.29
C ILE A 142 -14.97 23.18 15.34
N GLU A 143 -14.45 24.32 14.90
CA GLU A 143 -13.98 25.37 15.81
C GLU A 143 -15.18 26.03 16.52
N THR A 144 -15.33 25.73 17.81
CA THR A 144 -16.40 26.23 18.69
C THR A 144 -16.43 27.77 18.81
N SER A 145 -15.35 28.47 18.41
CA SER A 145 -15.23 29.93 18.46
C SER A 145 -16.29 30.67 17.63
N LYS A 146 -16.82 30.07 16.56
CA LYS A 146 -17.74 30.74 15.62
C LYS A 146 -19.19 30.24 15.68
N SER A 147 -19.49 29.17 16.42
CA SER A 147 -20.85 28.61 16.44
C SER A 147 -21.32 28.36 17.86
N MET A 148 -22.34 29.12 18.29
CA MET A 148 -23.09 28.92 19.53
C MET A 148 -24.04 27.72 19.39
N LEU A 149 -23.54 26.59 18.89
CA LEU A 149 -24.32 25.37 18.69
C LEU A 149 -24.43 24.64 20.03
N LEU A 150 -25.63 24.64 20.60
CA LEU A 150 -26.01 23.78 21.73
C LEU A 150 -26.06 22.32 21.25
N VAL A 151 -24.90 21.67 21.23
CA VAL A 151 -24.79 20.24 20.98
C VAL A 151 -25.03 19.50 22.30
N ASN A 152 -26.25 18.97 22.47
CA ASN A 152 -26.62 18.19 23.65
C ASN A 152 -26.12 16.73 23.60
N SER A 153 -25.75 16.24 22.42
CA SER A 153 -25.33 14.85 22.23
C SER A 153 -23.85 14.68 22.57
N ALA A 154 -23.56 14.11 23.73
CA ALA A 154 -22.22 13.59 24.04
C ALA A 154 -21.93 12.35 23.18
N TRP A 155 -20.70 12.19 22.73
CA TRP A 155 -20.29 10.98 22.01
C TRP A 155 -20.44 9.74 22.90
N LYS A 156 -20.93 8.65 22.31
CA LYS A 156 -21.14 7.36 22.97
C LYS A 156 -20.50 6.27 22.13
N ASP A 157 -19.87 5.32 22.81
CA ASP A 157 -19.10 4.22 22.23
C ASP A 157 -19.96 3.18 21.49
N GLU A 158 -21.23 3.06 21.89
CA GLU A 158 -22.15 2.01 21.44
C GLU A 158 -23.11 2.49 20.34
N VAL A 159 -22.98 3.75 19.92
CA VAL A 159 -23.89 4.37 18.95
C VAL A 159 -23.17 4.55 17.61
N LEU A 160 -23.81 4.12 16.52
CA LEU A 160 -23.42 4.51 15.17
C LEU A 160 -23.97 5.90 14.85
N TRP A 161 -23.07 6.82 14.52
CA TRP A 161 -23.45 8.20 14.26
C TRP A 161 -23.67 8.42 12.76
N PRO A 162 -24.88 8.83 12.32
CA PRO A 162 -25.15 9.08 10.93
C PRO A 162 -24.47 10.39 10.47
N ARG A 163 -24.28 10.51 9.16
CA ARG A 163 -23.67 11.68 8.52
C ARG A 163 -24.28 13.01 8.98
N GLY A 164 -23.42 14.00 9.23
CA GLY A 164 -23.82 15.35 9.63
C GLY A 164 -24.13 15.52 11.12
N THR A 165 -24.18 14.43 11.90
CA THR A 165 -24.42 14.52 13.35
C THR A 165 -23.29 15.26 14.05
N LEU A 166 -23.66 16.15 14.97
CA LEU A 166 -22.73 16.87 15.84
C LEU A 166 -22.65 16.16 17.19
N VAL A 167 -21.44 15.85 17.62
CA VAL A 167 -21.18 15.26 18.94
C VAL A 167 -20.15 16.07 19.69
N LYS A 168 -20.33 16.17 21.00
CA LYS A 168 -19.33 16.73 21.89
C LYS A 168 -18.41 15.61 22.37
N TYR A 169 -17.10 15.79 22.19
CA TYR A 169 -16.07 14.88 22.70
C TYR A 169 -14.92 15.69 23.29
N GLY A 170 -14.70 15.54 24.60
CA GLY A 170 -13.80 16.39 25.36
C GLY A 170 -14.26 17.85 25.38
N LYS A 171 -13.38 18.78 24.97
CA LYS A 171 -13.67 20.22 24.89
C LYS A 171 -14.15 20.68 23.51
N ASP A 172 -14.10 19.79 22.52
CA ASP A 172 -14.34 20.11 21.12
C ASP A 172 -15.67 19.53 20.62
N VAL A 173 -16.19 20.13 19.55
CA VAL A 173 -17.37 19.63 18.82
C VAL A 173 -16.90 19.02 17.51
N TRP A 174 -17.41 17.83 17.21
CA TRP A 174 -17.05 17.07 16.02
C TRP A 174 -18.28 16.79 15.16
N ARG A 175 -18.10 16.82 13.85
CA ARG A 175 -19.12 16.50 12.85
C ARG A 175 -18.80 15.17 12.17
N ALA A 176 -19.81 14.31 12.12
CA ALA A 176 -19.78 13.06 11.38
C ALA A 176 -19.69 13.31 9.86
N THR A 177 -18.65 12.79 9.20
CA THR A 177 -18.43 12.98 7.74
C THR A 177 -18.78 11.76 6.90
N GLY A 178 -18.65 10.55 7.44
CA GLY A 178 -19.04 9.31 6.78
C GLY A 178 -20.54 9.06 6.85
N ASP A 179 -21.05 8.15 6.01
CA ASP A 179 -22.47 7.77 6.01
C ASP A 179 -22.88 7.12 7.34
N CYS A 180 -21.97 6.32 7.92
CA CYS A 180 -22.00 5.92 9.32
C CYS A 180 -20.62 6.13 9.95
N ASN A 181 -20.59 6.51 11.23
CA ASN A 181 -19.35 6.79 11.95
C ASN A 181 -19.34 5.99 13.26
N SER A 182 -18.44 5.01 13.31
CA SER A 182 -18.15 4.20 14.51
C SER A 182 -16.80 4.59 15.15
N CYS A 183 -15.94 5.31 14.43
CA CYS A 183 -14.66 5.81 14.93
C CYS A 183 -14.83 6.68 16.19
N GLU A 184 -13.82 6.67 17.06
CA GLU A 184 -13.69 7.64 18.14
C GLU A 184 -13.23 9.01 17.58
N PRO A 185 -13.85 10.14 17.96
CA PRO A 185 -13.39 11.46 17.55
C PRO A 185 -11.97 11.73 18.05
N GLY A 186 -11.07 12.15 17.16
CA GLY A 186 -9.65 12.39 17.48
C GLY A 186 -8.72 11.19 17.31
N ASN A 187 -9.22 10.00 17.01
CA ASN A 187 -8.35 8.86 16.67
C ASN A 187 -7.73 9.04 15.27
N SER A 188 -6.45 9.39 15.25
CA SER A 188 -5.72 9.65 14.00
C SER A 188 -5.51 8.42 13.12
N GLY A 189 -5.45 7.21 13.69
CA GLY A 189 -5.22 5.97 12.94
C GLY A 189 -6.43 5.59 12.09
N LEU A 190 -7.60 5.51 12.73
CA LEU A 190 -8.87 5.21 12.07
C LEU A 190 -9.30 6.33 11.10
N SER A 191 -9.04 7.60 11.44
CA SER A 191 -9.31 8.73 10.54
C SER A 191 -8.46 8.67 9.26
N LYS A 192 -7.16 8.35 9.37
CA LYS A 192 -6.28 8.13 8.21
C LYS A 192 -6.71 6.91 7.40
N PHE A 193 -7.11 5.82 8.07
CA PHE A 193 -7.63 4.63 7.41
C PHE A 193 -8.86 4.94 6.55
N TYR A 194 -9.83 5.67 7.11
CA TYR A 194 -10.98 6.15 6.34
C TYR A 194 -10.56 7.01 5.15
N CYS A 195 -9.70 8.01 5.37
CA CYS A 195 -9.26 8.91 4.28
C CYS A 195 -8.55 8.15 3.15
N LEU A 196 -7.71 7.17 3.49
CA LEU A 196 -6.94 6.39 2.54
C LEU A 196 -7.81 5.41 1.73
N PHE A 197 -8.74 4.71 2.38
CA PHE A 197 -9.53 3.65 1.76
C PHE A 197 -10.95 4.05 1.37
N LYS A 198 -11.36 5.30 1.62
CA LYS A 198 -12.61 5.84 1.07
C LYS A 198 -12.63 5.74 -0.46
N ASN A 199 -11.51 5.99 -1.13
CA ASN A 199 -11.38 5.90 -2.58
C ASN A 199 -10.19 4.98 -2.95
N PRO A 200 -10.34 3.65 -2.94
CA PRO A 200 -9.25 2.71 -3.21
C PRO A 200 -8.67 2.87 -4.63
N THR A 201 -9.47 3.34 -5.59
CA THR A 201 -9.06 3.69 -6.95
C THR A 201 -7.89 4.67 -7.00
N LEU A 202 -7.78 5.60 -6.03
CA LEU A 202 -6.69 6.56 -5.98
C LEU A 202 -5.34 5.88 -5.74
N ILE A 203 -5.30 4.90 -4.82
CA ILE A 203 -4.07 4.17 -4.49
C ILE A 203 -3.58 3.42 -5.73
N ILE A 204 -4.48 2.71 -6.40
CA ILE A 204 -4.18 1.95 -7.61
C ILE A 204 -3.77 2.89 -8.75
N ALA A 205 -4.42 4.06 -8.89
CA ALA A 205 -4.08 5.06 -9.89
C ALA A 205 -2.66 5.62 -9.70
N VAL A 206 -2.28 5.95 -8.46
CA VAL A 206 -0.93 6.46 -8.16
C VAL A 206 0.12 5.42 -8.53
N GLN A 207 -0.09 4.15 -8.15
CA GLN A 207 0.82 3.07 -8.53
C GLN A 207 0.91 2.91 -10.06
N PHE A 208 -0.22 2.97 -10.76
CA PHE A 208 -0.26 2.89 -12.22
C PHE A 208 0.50 4.03 -12.90
N VAL A 209 0.31 5.28 -12.45
CA VAL A 209 0.98 6.45 -13.01
C VAL A 209 2.49 6.38 -12.81
N ILE A 210 2.95 5.98 -11.61
CA ILE A 210 4.37 5.78 -11.32
C ILE A 210 4.97 4.74 -12.27
N HIS A 211 4.32 3.57 -12.41
CA HIS A 211 4.81 2.51 -13.30
C HIS A 211 4.83 2.91 -14.77
N LEU A 212 3.79 3.61 -15.23
CA LEU A 212 3.72 4.11 -16.60
C LEU A 212 4.87 5.09 -16.88
N ALA A 213 5.15 6.02 -15.96
CA ALA A 213 6.28 6.94 -16.08
C ALA A 213 7.61 6.19 -16.19
N THR A 214 7.80 5.14 -15.40
CA THR A 214 9.01 4.30 -15.43
C THR A 214 9.15 3.53 -16.74
N VAL A 215 8.07 2.93 -17.26
CA VAL A 215 8.10 2.24 -18.56
C VAL A 215 8.40 3.22 -19.70
N LEU A 216 7.80 4.41 -19.69
CA LEU A 216 8.09 5.45 -20.69
C LEU A 216 9.55 5.91 -20.61
N TYR A 217 10.09 6.06 -19.40
CA TYR A 217 11.49 6.40 -19.21
C TYR A 217 12.43 5.28 -19.70
N GLN A 218 12.10 4.01 -19.46
CA GLN A 218 12.85 2.86 -19.97
C GLN A 218 12.82 2.80 -21.51
N LEU A 219 11.67 3.10 -22.14
CA LEU A 219 11.55 3.19 -23.60
C LEU A 219 12.37 4.34 -24.18
N TYR A 220 12.35 5.52 -23.53
CA TYR A 220 13.20 6.65 -23.91
C TYR A 220 14.68 6.26 -23.87
N LEU A 221 15.13 5.61 -22.78
CA LEU A 221 16.50 5.12 -22.67
C LEU A 221 16.83 4.10 -23.76
N LEU A 222 15.90 3.22 -24.13
CA LEU A 222 16.12 2.22 -25.18
C LEU A 222 16.45 2.87 -26.53
N VAL A 223 15.76 3.96 -26.88
CA VAL A 223 16.00 4.71 -28.14
C VAL A 223 17.31 5.49 -28.09
N CYS A 224 17.64 6.08 -26.94
CA CYS A 224 18.82 6.94 -26.81
C CYS A 224 20.15 6.19 -26.62
N ARG A 225 20.14 4.88 -26.31
CA ARG A 225 21.36 4.13 -25.95
C ARG A 225 21.84 3.26 -27.11
N LEU A 226 23.15 3.36 -27.39
CA LEU A 226 23.81 2.64 -28.49
C LEU A 226 24.55 1.37 -28.05
N TYR A 227 24.82 1.20 -26.74
CA TYR A 227 25.56 0.05 -26.23
C TYR A 227 24.67 -1.19 -26.09
N TRP A 228 25.06 -2.28 -26.76
CA TRP A 228 24.30 -3.52 -26.83
C TRP A 228 23.90 -4.09 -25.46
N TYR A 229 24.81 -4.15 -24.48
CA TYR A 229 24.50 -4.72 -23.16
C TYR A 229 23.45 -3.89 -22.39
N LYS A 230 23.43 -2.56 -22.58
CA LYS A 230 22.41 -1.67 -22.00
C LYS A 230 21.04 -1.92 -22.63
N ILE A 231 21.01 -2.15 -23.94
CA ILE A 231 19.81 -2.48 -24.71
C ILE A 231 19.22 -3.82 -24.24
N PHE A 232 20.03 -4.88 -24.18
CA PHE A 232 19.56 -6.20 -23.73
C PHE A 232 18.97 -6.17 -22.32
N SER A 233 19.70 -5.55 -21.39
CA SER A 233 19.27 -5.39 -19.99
C SER A 233 17.93 -4.63 -19.88
N LEU A 234 17.74 -3.55 -20.66
CA LEU A 234 16.46 -2.84 -20.72
C LEU A 234 15.33 -3.67 -21.31
N VAL A 235 15.58 -4.43 -22.38
CA VAL A 235 14.55 -5.24 -23.04
C VAL A 235 13.97 -6.29 -22.09
N PHE A 236 14.80 -6.96 -21.29
CA PHE A 236 14.33 -7.93 -20.30
C PHE A 236 13.46 -7.29 -19.22
N VAL A 237 13.89 -6.13 -18.70
CA VAL A 237 13.11 -5.39 -17.69
C VAL A 237 11.81 -4.85 -18.28
N LEU A 238 11.83 -4.31 -19.50
CA LEU A 238 10.64 -3.83 -20.21
C LEU A 238 9.64 -4.97 -20.47
N PHE A 239 10.12 -6.14 -20.87
CA PHE A 239 9.26 -7.30 -21.08
C PHE A 239 8.53 -7.71 -19.80
N TYR A 240 9.25 -7.75 -18.68
CA TYR A 240 8.64 -8.02 -17.38
C TYR A 240 7.64 -6.93 -16.97
N ASN A 241 8.01 -5.67 -17.16
CA ASN A 241 7.18 -4.51 -16.81
C ASN A 241 5.91 -4.39 -17.66
N TYR A 242 5.93 -4.91 -18.89
CA TYR A 242 4.75 -4.98 -19.75
C TYR A 242 3.66 -5.88 -19.16
N CYS A 243 4.04 -7.01 -18.58
CA CYS A 243 3.10 -7.89 -17.89
C CYS A 243 2.47 -7.21 -16.66
N ILE A 244 3.26 -6.43 -15.92
CA ILE A 244 2.80 -5.70 -14.73
C ILE A 244 1.84 -4.58 -15.14
N ILE A 245 2.20 -3.75 -16.12
CA ILE A 245 1.37 -2.62 -16.52
C ILE A 245 0.02 -3.09 -17.07
N TYR A 246 -0.01 -4.19 -17.81
CA TYR A 246 -1.26 -4.79 -18.27
C TYR A 246 -2.18 -5.18 -17.11
N LYS A 247 -1.64 -5.89 -16.09
CA LYS A 247 -2.41 -6.29 -14.90
C LYS A 247 -2.93 -5.07 -14.13
N MET A 248 -2.07 -4.10 -13.86
CA MET A 248 -2.44 -2.88 -13.14
C MET A 248 -3.50 -2.06 -13.89
N THR A 249 -3.35 -1.92 -15.21
CA THR A 249 -4.31 -1.20 -16.05
C THR A 249 -5.69 -1.87 -15.97
N ARG A 250 -5.72 -3.20 -16.11
CA ARG A 250 -6.96 -3.98 -15.97
C ARG A 250 -7.56 -3.78 -14.58
N GLY A 251 -6.76 -3.85 -13.52
CA GLY A 251 -7.22 -3.67 -12.14
C GLY A 251 -7.79 -2.27 -11.90
N TYR A 252 -7.13 -1.23 -12.41
CA TYR A 252 -7.59 0.15 -12.34
C TYR A 252 -8.95 0.34 -13.03
N PHE A 253 -9.11 -0.14 -14.26
CA PHE A 253 -10.38 0.01 -14.98
C PHE A 253 -11.54 -0.74 -14.31
N ILE A 254 -11.29 -1.97 -13.84
CA ILE A 254 -12.31 -2.76 -13.12
C ILE A 254 -12.72 -2.03 -11.84
N CYS A 255 -11.75 -1.61 -11.03
CA CYS A 255 -11.96 -0.89 -9.78
C CYS A 255 -12.72 0.43 -10.01
N SER A 256 -12.28 1.24 -10.98
CA SER A 256 -12.92 2.52 -11.31
C SER A 256 -14.34 2.34 -11.83
N GLY A 257 -14.63 1.26 -12.57
CA GLY A 257 -15.98 0.95 -13.05
C GLY A 257 -16.92 0.63 -11.89
N ILE A 258 -16.52 -0.33 -11.03
CA ILE A 258 -17.33 -0.81 -9.90
C ILE A 258 -17.68 0.34 -8.95
N TYR A 259 -16.68 1.11 -8.50
CA TYR A 259 -16.93 2.16 -7.50
C TYR A 259 -17.70 3.35 -8.06
N LYS A 260 -17.57 3.64 -9.36
CA LYS A 260 -18.39 4.67 -10.01
C LYS A 260 -19.85 4.26 -10.08
N GLU A 261 -20.13 3.01 -10.48
CA GLU A 261 -21.49 2.47 -10.51
C GLU A 261 -22.12 2.43 -9.10
N GLU A 262 -21.33 2.02 -8.09
CA GLU A 262 -21.77 2.02 -6.69
C GLU A 262 -22.14 3.43 -6.21
N GLU A 263 -21.32 4.43 -6.51
CA GLU A 263 -21.60 5.83 -6.15
C GLU A 263 -22.87 6.37 -6.85
N GLU A 264 -23.09 6.02 -8.12
CA GLU A 264 -24.29 6.37 -8.87
C GLU A 264 -25.55 5.70 -8.29
N MET A 265 -25.48 4.43 -7.90
CA MET A 265 -26.57 3.73 -7.22
C MET A 265 -26.91 4.35 -5.86
N HIS A 266 -25.90 4.69 -5.05
CA HIS A 266 -26.11 5.37 -3.77
C HIS A 266 -26.77 6.74 -3.93
N LYS A 267 -26.36 7.53 -4.93
CA LYS A 267 -27.01 8.82 -5.25
C LYS A 267 -28.47 8.63 -5.64
N LYS A 268 -28.78 7.62 -6.45
CA LYS A 268 -30.15 7.32 -6.88
C LYS A 268 -31.05 6.88 -5.73
N ASN A 269 -30.53 6.08 -4.80
CA ASN A 269 -31.28 5.64 -3.63
C ASN A 269 -31.58 6.79 -2.65
N ASN A 270 -30.66 7.75 -2.50
CA ASN A 270 -30.86 8.92 -1.64
C ASN A 270 -31.78 10.00 -2.24
N MET A 271 -32.10 9.91 -3.54
CA MET A 271 -33.06 10.81 -4.21
C MET A 271 -34.49 10.26 -4.27
N ARG A 272 -34.70 9.00 -3.86
CA ARG A 272 -36.03 8.39 -3.69
C ARG A 272 -36.50 8.53 -2.26
#